data_AF-A0A7W0NRP8-F1
#
_entry.id   AF-A0A7W0NRP8-F1
#
_cell.length_a   1.000
_cell.length_b   1.000
_cell.length_c   1.000
_cell.angle_alpha   90.00
_cell.angle_beta   90.00
_cell.angle_gamma   90.00
#
_symmetry.space_group_name_H-M   'P 1'
#
loop_
_entity.id
_entity.type
_entity.pdbx_description
1 polymer ?
#
loop_
_entity_poly.entity_id
_entity_poly.type
_entity_poly.pdbx_seq_one_letter_code
_entity_poly.pdbx_strand_id
1 'polypeptide(L)'
;TEADLESKDIPTSYVPFRNANMLAVAVSWAEVIGASGVYIGAVAEDSSGYPDCRPEFFEAFQKTIDTGTKPGTRVEIRTPIIQLSKAEIVTKGIHLKAPLHLTWSCYRSGEMACGTCDSCALRLRGFEQAGETDPIAYA
;
A
#
# COMPACT_ATOMS: atom_id res chain seq x y z
N THR A 1 17.15 9.20 3.14
CA THR A 1 18.21 8.68 2.27
C THR A 1 17.89 9.06 0.84
N GLU A 2 18.92 9.19 0.00
CA GLU A 2 18.72 9.22 -1.47
C GLU A 2 18.28 7.83 -1.95
N ALA A 3 17.59 7.77 -3.08
CA ALA A 3 17.04 6.52 -3.60
C ALA A 3 18.13 5.53 -4.00
N ASP A 4 18.00 4.28 -3.57
CA ASP A 4 18.77 3.13 -4.07
C ASP A 4 17.81 2.01 -4.49
N LEU A 5 17.41 2.05 -5.76
CA LEU A 5 16.44 1.11 -6.32
C LEU A 5 16.98 -0.32 -6.48
N GLU A 6 18.29 -0.52 -6.31
CA GLU A 6 18.95 -1.83 -6.43
C GLU A 6 19.23 -2.47 -5.05
N SER A 7 19.04 -1.70 -3.97
CA SER A 7 19.25 -2.20 -2.60
C SER A 7 18.30 -3.36 -2.29
N LYS A 8 18.86 -4.43 -1.71
CA LYS A 8 18.11 -5.58 -1.20
C LYS A 8 17.97 -5.57 0.33
N ASP A 9 18.47 -4.52 0.97
CA ASP A 9 18.43 -4.39 2.41
C ASP A 9 17.02 -4.02 2.87
N ILE A 10 16.68 -4.41 4.10
CA ILE A 10 15.42 -4.00 4.72
C ILE A 10 15.48 -2.47 4.92
N PRO A 11 14.53 -1.69 4.37
CA PRO A 11 14.54 -0.24 4.50
C PRO A 11 14.51 0.18 5.96
N THR A 12 15.15 1.31 6.31
CA THR A 12 15.10 1.87 7.67
C THR A 12 13.68 2.26 8.12
N SER A 13 12.75 2.41 7.17
CA SER A 13 11.31 2.60 7.42
C SER A 13 10.57 1.31 7.78
N TYR A 14 11.23 0.16 7.78
CA TYR A 14 10.64 -1.13 8.14
C TYR A 14 10.29 -1.15 9.62
N VAL A 15 9.02 -1.42 9.90
CA VAL A 15 8.55 -1.71 11.25
C VAL A 15 8.09 -3.16 11.26
N PRO A 16 8.70 -4.04 12.06
CA PRO A 16 8.36 -5.46 12.07
C PRO A 16 6.86 -5.69 12.31
N PHE A 17 6.24 -6.47 11.43
CA PHE A 17 4.87 -6.98 11.58
C PHE A 17 3.79 -5.89 11.76
N ARG A 18 4.04 -4.67 11.26
CA ARG A 18 3.14 -3.53 11.47
C ARG A 18 1.77 -3.73 10.82
N ASN A 19 1.69 -4.43 9.69
CA ASN A 19 0.42 -4.58 8.98
C ASN A 19 -0.57 -5.44 9.77
N ALA A 20 -0.09 -6.39 10.57
CA ALA A 20 -0.95 -7.18 11.45
C ALA A 20 -1.66 -6.30 12.49
N ASN A 21 -0.94 -5.34 13.10
CA ASN A 21 -1.53 -4.39 14.04
C ASN A 21 -2.60 -3.51 13.37
N MET A 22 -2.29 -3.01 12.16
CA MET A 22 -3.23 -2.19 11.40
C MET A 22 -4.50 -2.96 11.01
N LEU A 23 -4.34 -4.21 10.53
CA LEU A 23 -5.46 -5.08 10.19
C LEU A 23 -6.31 -5.41 11.42
N ALA A 24 -5.71 -5.74 12.56
CA ALA A 24 -6.44 -6.02 13.79
C ALA A 24 -7.33 -4.84 14.23
N VAL A 25 -6.79 -3.62 14.17
CA VAL A 25 -7.55 -2.39 14.47
C VAL A 25 -8.67 -2.19 13.45
N ALA A 26 -8.37 -2.34 12.15
CA ALA A 26 -9.37 -2.15 11.09
C ALA A 26 -10.52 -3.16 11.18
N VAL A 27 -10.22 -4.43 11.48
CA VAL A 27 -11.23 -5.50 11.66
C VAL A 27 -12.08 -5.23 12.89
N SER A 28 -11.47 -4.85 14.01
CA SER A 28 -12.21 -4.49 15.23
C SER A 28 -13.19 -3.37 14.95
N TRP A 29 -12.75 -2.34 14.21
CA TRP A 29 -13.60 -1.23 13.83
C TRP A 29 -14.69 -1.64 12.82
N ALA A 30 -14.34 -2.44 11.82
CA ALA A 30 -15.29 -2.96 10.84
C ALA A 30 -16.43 -3.72 11.52
N GLU A 31 -16.12 -4.54 12.53
CA GLU A 31 -17.13 -5.26 13.31
C GLU A 31 -18.04 -4.31 14.11
N VAL A 32 -17.50 -3.25 14.70
CA VAL A 32 -18.28 -2.24 15.45
C VAL A 32 -19.28 -1.53 14.53
N ILE A 33 -18.86 -1.15 13.32
CA ILE A 33 -19.71 -0.41 12.38
C ILE A 33 -20.54 -1.30 11.45
N GLY A 34 -20.39 -2.64 11.55
CA GLY A 34 -21.06 -3.59 10.67
C GLY A 34 -20.58 -3.57 9.22
N ALA A 35 -19.33 -3.14 8.98
CA ALA A 35 -18.73 -3.20 7.65
C ALA A 35 -18.41 -4.65 7.25
N SER A 36 -18.55 -4.95 5.96
CA SER A 36 -18.30 -6.30 5.44
C SER A 36 -16.90 -6.51 4.86
N GLY A 37 -16.04 -5.49 4.90
CA GLY A 37 -14.72 -5.61 4.32
C GLY A 37 -13.74 -4.54 4.73
N VAL A 38 -12.47 -4.92 4.70
CA VAL A 38 -11.30 -4.08 4.96
C VAL A 38 -10.45 -4.07 3.69
N TYR A 39 -10.31 -2.90 3.07
CA TYR A 39 -9.47 -2.74 1.89
C TYR A 39 -8.07 -2.27 2.31
N ILE A 40 -7.03 -2.94 1.81
CA ILE A 40 -5.64 -2.57 2.05
C ILE A 40 -4.88 -2.43 0.73
N GLY A 41 -4.17 -1.30 0.60
CA GLY A 41 -3.35 -0.97 -0.58
C GLY A 41 -1.96 -1.60 -0.55
N ALA A 42 -1.84 -2.87 -0.16
CA ALA A 42 -0.57 -3.58 -0.19
C ALA A 42 -0.18 -3.93 -1.64
N VAL A 43 1.11 -3.86 -1.94
CA VAL A 43 1.69 -4.17 -3.26
C VAL A 43 2.79 -5.21 -3.07
N ALA A 44 2.72 -6.34 -3.78
CA ALA A 44 3.69 -7.42 -3.62
C ALA A 44 5.04 -7.10 -4.28
N GLU A 45 5.10 -6.23 -5.29
CA GLU A 45 6.35 -5.77 -5.89
C GLU A 45 7.24 -5.05 -4.85
N ASP A 46 6.63 -4.33 -3.91
CA ASP A 46 7.33 -3.67 -2.79
C ASP A 46 7.72 -4.67 -1.67
N SER A 47 7.44 -5.98 -1.82
CA SER A 47 7.63 -6.99 -0.77
C SER A 47 9.06 -7.49 -0.60
N SER A 48 10.03 -6.96 -1.36
CA SER A 48 11.47 -7.14 -1.12
C SER A 48 11.84 -6.55 0.25
N GLY A 49 11.50 -7.26 1.33
CA GLY A 49 11.71 -6.87 2.72
C GLY A 49 10.50 -6.99 3.65
N TYR A 50 9.27 -7.17 3.14
CA TYR A 50 8.04 -7.15 3.97
C TYR A 50 7.21 -8.45 3.83
N PRO A 51 7.41 -9.44 4.72
CA PRO A 51 6.62 -10.67 4.73
C PRO A 51 5.11 -10.44 4.94
N ASP A 52 4.75 -9.35 5.63
CA ASP A 52 3.38 -8.95 5.97
C ASP A 52 2.67 -8.16 4.85
N CYS A 53 3.24 -8.14 3.64
CA CYS A 53 2.62 -7.60 2.42
C CYS A 53 2.28 -8.69 1.39
N ARG A 54 2.51 -9.97 1.70
CA ARG A 54 2.34 -11.07 0.74
C ARG A 54 0.91 -11.62 0.74
N PRO A 55 0.41 -12.18 -0.39
CA PRO A 55 -0.92 -12.79 -0.45
C PRO A 55 -1.18 -13.81 0.66
N GLU A 56 -0.20 -14.68 0.95
CA GLU A 56 -0.33 -15.74 1.94
C GLU A 56 -0.50 -15.19 3.37
N PHE A 57 0.08 -14.02 3.66
CA PHE A 57 -0.13 -13.33 4.92
C PHE A 57 -1.59 -12.88 5.06
N PHE A 58 -2.17 -12.26 4.02
CA PHE A 58 -3.57 -11.81 4.04
C PHE A 58 -4.55 -12.99 4.09
N GLU A 59 -4.26 -14.09 3.39
CA GLU A 59 -5.05 -15.33 3.47
C GLU A 59 -5.02 -15.93 4.89
N ALA A 60 -3.84 -15.95 5.53
CA ALA A 60 -3.72 -16.41 6.90
C ALA A 60 -4.48 -15.48 7.87
N PHE A 61 -4.37 -14.16 7.69
CA PHE A 61 -5.08 -13.19 8.53
C PHE A 61 -6.59 -13.25 8.34
N GLN A 62 -7.08 -13.54 7.14
CA GLN A 62 -8.51 -13.77 6.90
C GLN A 62 -9.06 -14.91 7.77
N LYS A 63 -8.31 -16.03 7.89
CA LYS A 63 -8.71 -17.14 8.77
C LYS A 63 -8.75 -16.72 10.25
N THR A 64 -7.85 -15.82 10.66
CA THR A 64 -7.88 -15.22 12.01
C THR A 64 -9.14 -14.39 12.21
N ILE A 65 -9.56 -13.61 11.22
CA ILE A 65 -10.80 -12.82 11.27
C ILE A 65 -12.03 -13.73 11.38
N ASP A 66 -12.09 -14.74 10.53
CA ASP A 66 -13.22 -15.69 10.47
C ASP A 66 -13.40 -16.45 11.78
N THR A 67 -12.30 -16.72 12.50
CA THR A 67 -12.31 -17.43 13.79
C THR A 67 -12.46 -16.48 14.98
N GLY A 68 -11.99 -15.24 14.87
CA GLY A 68 -11.88 -14.29 15.98
C GLY A 68 -13.04 -13.33 16.14
N THR A 69 -13.85 -13.12 15.11
CA THR A 69 -15.01 -12.21 15.15
C THR A 69 -16.27 -12.92 15.68
N LYS A 70 -17.28 -12.15 16.11
CA LYS A 70 -18.52 -12.72 16.67
C LYS A 70 -19.24 -13.59 15.61
N PRO A 71 -19.99 -14.63 16.01
CA PRO A 71 -20.79 -15.42 15.07
C PRO A 71 -21.70 -14.55 14.21
N GLY A 72 -21.65 -14.77 12.90
CA GLY A 72 -22.41 -14.00 11.91
C GLY A 72 -21.71 -12.74 11.38
N THR A 73 -20.59 -12.31 11.97
CA THR A 73 -19.71 -11.30 11.35
C THR A 73 -19.10 -11.88 10.07
N ARG A 74 -19.08 -11.05 9.02
CA ARG A 74 -18.43 -11.37 7.74
C ARG A 74 -17.61 -10.17 7.28
N VAL A 75 -16.37 -10.09 7.75
CA VAL A 75 -15.41 -9.06 7.34
C VAL A 75 -14.37 -9.71 6.42
N GLU A 76 -14.28 -9.23 5.18
CA GLU A 76 -13.32 -9.74 4.21
C GLU A 76 -12.17 -8.76 3.97
N ILE A 77 -10.93 -9.23 4.02
CA ILE A 77 -9.75 -8.49 3.58
C ILE A 77 -9.74 -8.45 2.06
N ARG A 78 -9.59 -7.25 1.50
CA ARG A 78 -9.49 -7.00 0.05
C ARG A 78 -8.17 -6.32 -0.25
N THR A 79 -7.41 -6.92 -1.18
CA THR A 79 -6.08 -6.45 -1.61
C THR A 79 -6.09 -6.12 -3.12
N PRO A 80 -6.86 -5.11 -3.55
CA PRO A 80 -7.24 -4.91 -4.97
C PRO A 80 -6.09 -4.55 -5.92
N ILE A 81 -4.91 -4.29 -5.39
CA ILE A 81 -3.71 -3.85 -6.13
C ILE A 81 -2.48 -4.72 -5.84
N ILE A 82 -2.61 -5.82 -5.10
CA ILE A 82 -1.45 -6.59 -4.61
C ILE A 82 -0.61 -7.22 -5.72
N GLN A 83 -1.25 -7.59 -6.83
CA GLN A 83 -0.59 -8.17 -8.01
C GLN A 83 -0.26 -7.13 -9.08
N LEU A 84 -0.57 -5.85 -8.85
CA LEU A 84 -0.33 -4.80 -9.85
C LEU A 84 1.06 -4.22 -9.66
N SER A 85 1.76 -3.99 -10.76
CA SER A 85 2.94 -3.14 -10.82
C SER A 85 2.59 -1.68 -10.55
N LYS A 86 3.60 -0.85 -10.23
CA LYS A 86 3.40 0.60 -10.06
C LYS A 86 2.75 1.27 -11.28
N ALA A 87 3.17 0.89 -12.49
CA ALA A 87 2.60 1.41 -13.74
C ALA A 87 1.13 1.03 -13.92
N GLU A 88 0.76 -0.21 -13.58
CA GLU A 88 -0.64 -0.66 -13.60
C GLU A 88 -1.48 0.05 -12.53
N ILE A 89 -0.92 0.34 -11.35
CA ILE A 89 -1.58 1.11 -10.31
C ILE A 89 -1.85 2.55 -10.79
N VAL A 90 -0.88 3.21 -11.43
CA VAL A 90 -1.05 4.54 -12.02
C VAL A 90 -2.15 4.52 -13.09
N THR A 91 -2.04 3.61 -14.06
CA THR A 91 -3.02 3.44 -15.14
C THR A 91 -4.43 3.23 -14.59
N LYS A 92 -4.58 2.35 -13.59
CA LYS A 92 -5.86 2.06 -12.93
C LYS A 92 -6.39 3.29 -12.17
N GLY A 93 -5.51 4.03 -11.48
CA GLY A 93 -5.86 5.26 -10.79
C GLY A 93 -6.41 6.32 -11.74
N ILE A 94 -5.77 6.52 -12.89
CA ILE A 94 -6.22 7.45 -13.93
C ILE A 94 -7.57 7.02 -14.51
N HIS A 95 -7.72 5.74 -14.87
CA HIS A 95 -8.97 5.20 -15.39
C HIS A 95 -10.15 5.39 -14.40
N LEU A 96 -9.90 5.21 -13.11
CA LEU A 96 -10.88 5.43 -12.04
C LEU A 96 -11.08 6.92 -11.67
N LYS A 97 -10.35 7.84 -12.31
CA LYS A 97 -10.32 9.27 -11.96
C LYS A 97 -9.96 9.49 -10.48
N ALA A 98 -9.07 8.66 -9.94
CA ALA A 98 -8.55 8.84 -8.60
C ALA A 98 -7.83 10.20 -8.49
N PRO A 99 -7.92 10.92 -7.37
CA PRO A 99 -7.33 12.24 -7.21
C PRO A 99 -5.82 12.14 -6.96
N LEU A 100 -5.04 11.63 -7.93
CA LEU A 100 -3.60 11.40 -7.79
C LEU A 100 -2.80 12.68 -7.48
N HIS A 101 -3.32 13.84 -7.87
CA HIS A 101 -2.78 15.17 -7.55
C HIS A 101 -2.88 15.56 -6.07
N LEU A 102 -3.72 14.86 -5.28
CA LEU A 102 -3.87 15.07 -3.83
C LEU A 102 -3.10 14.05 -2.99
N THR A 103 -2.34 13.15 -3.64
CA THR A 103 -1.65 12.06 -2.94
C THR A 103 -0.21 12.45 -2.60
N TRP A 104 0.32 11.82 -1.54
CA TRP A 104 1.69 12.04 -1.09
C TRP A 104 2.40 10.71 -0.88
N SER A 105 3.55 10.55 -1.52
CA SER A 105 4.40 9.36 -1.36
C SER A 105 5.76 9.70 -0.73
N CYS A 106 6.21 10.96 -0.81
CA CYS A 106 7.55 11.34 -0.38
C CYS A 106 7.79 11.02 1.11
N TYR A 107 8.92 10.39 1.42
CA TYR A 107 9.33 10.12 2.80
C TYR A 107 9.81 11.36 3.57
N ARG A 108 10.09 12.45 2.86
CA ARG A 108 10.47 13.72 3.46
C ARG A 108 9.22 14.59 3.61
N SER A 109 9.18 15.42 4.64
CA SER A 109 8.17 16.48 4.75
C SER A 109 8.64 17.71 3.99
N GLY A 110 7.70 18.42 3.37
CA GLY A 110 7.96 19.63 2.61
C GLY A 110 6.68 20.12 1.93
N GLU A 111 6.76 21.28 1.28
CA GLU A 111 5.66 21.78 0.44
C GLU A 111 5.56 21.03 -0.89
N MET A 112 6.69 20.53 -1.40
CA MET A 112 6.81 19.74 -2.63
C MET A 112 7.49 18.41 -2.34
N ALA A 113 7.20 17.39 -3.14
CA ALA A 113 7.86 16.09 -3.03
C ALA A 113 9.34 16.23 -3.41
N CYS A 114 10.24 15.55 -2.71
CA CYS A 114 11.68 15.81 -2.89
C CYS A 114 12.29 15.28 -4.20
N GLY A 115 11.54 14.49 -4.99
CA GLY A 115 12.02 13.89 -6.24
C GLY A 115 13.04 12.74 -6.09
N THR A 116 13.78 12.69 -4.99
CA THR A 116 14.98 11.84 -4.91
C THR A 116 14.98 10.74 -3.84
N CYS A 117 13.97 10.67 -2.95
CA CYS A 117 13.87 9.53 -2.01
C CYS A 117 13.29 8.29 -2.68
N ASP A 118 13.49 7.10 -2.11
CA ASP A 118 13.02 5.82 -2.69
C ASP A 118 11.55 5.86 -3.16
N SER A 119 10.66 6.36 -2.30
CA SER A 119 9.23 6.43 -2.65
C SER A 119 8.93 7.41 -3.80
N CYS A 120 9.65 8.53 -3.90
CA CYS A 120 9.53 9.46 -5.02
C CYS A 120 10.04 8.81 -6.32
N ALA A 121 11.20 8.15 -6.26
CA ALA A 121 11.78 7.48 -7.42
C ALA A 121 10.86 6.36 -7.94
N LEU A 122 10.30 5.53 -7.06
CA LEU A 122 9.33 4.49 -7.43
C LEU A 122 8.05 5.07 -8.03
N ARG A 123 7.55 6.17 -7.46
CA ARG A 123 6.36 6.86 -7.98
C ARG A 123 6.61 7.42 -9.39
N LEU A 124 7.69 8.21 -9.55
CA LEU A 124 8.07 8.81 -10.84
C LEU A 124 8.27 7.74 -11.91
N ARG A 125 8.97 6.65 -11.59
CA ARG A 125 9.15 5.51 -12.49
C ARG A 125 7.82 4.85 -12.86
N GLY A 126 6.89 4.73 -11.92
CA GLY A 126 5.54 4.20 -12.17
C GLY A 126 4.75 5.06 -13.15
N PHE A 127 4.81 6.39 -13.03
CA PHE A 127 4.19 7.31 -13.99
C PHE A 127 4.87 7.26 -15.36
N GLU A 128 6.20 7.29 -15.39
CA GLU A 128 6.99 7.17 -16.63
C GLU A 128 6.65 5.88 -17.40
N GLN A 129 6.61 4.74 -16.71
CA GLN A 129 6.26 3.44 -17.31
C GLN A 129 4.80 3.35 -17.75
N ALA A 130 3.90 4.11 -17.11
CA ALA A 130 2.52 4.24 -17.55
C ALA A 130 2.36 5.18 -18.77
N GLY A 131 3.43 5.87 -19.18
CA GLY A 131 3.38 6.88 -20.25
C GLY A 131 2.70 8.18 -19.83
N GLU A 132 2.66 8.46 -18.52
CA GLU A 132 1.91 9.54 -17.91
C GLU A 132 2.82 10.49 -17.14
N THR A 133 2.42 11.75 -17.00
CA THR A 133 3.13 12.72 -16.16
C THR A 133 2.52 12.74 -14.77
N ASP A 134 3.35 12.65 -13.74
CA ASP A 134 2.89 12.76 -12.36
C ASP A 134 2.32 14.16 -12.07
N PRO A 135 1.08 14.28 -11.58
CA PRO A 135 0.44 15.59 -11.40
C PRO A 135 0.88 16.37 -10.15
N ILE A 136 1.77 15.84 -9.31
CA ILE A 136 2.25 16.55 -8.10
C ILE A 136 3.52 17.38 -8.38
N ALA A 137 3.76 18.38 -7.55
CA ALA A 137 4.96 19.21 -7.64
C ALA A 137 6.18 18.55 -6.97
N TYR A 138 7.35 18.77 -7.58
CA TYR A 138 8.64 18.28 -7.10
C TYR A 138 9.62 19.44 -6.89
N ALA A 139 10.49 19.30 -5.89
CA ALA A 139 11.52 20.27 -5.53
C ALA A 139 12.76 20.22 -6.45
#